data_AF-A0A0C2GQY6-F1
#
_entry.id   AF-A0A0C2GQY6-F1
#
_cell.length_a   1.000
_cell.length_b   1.000
_cell.length_c   1.000
_cell.angle_alpha   90.00
_cell.angle_beta   90.00
_cell.angle_gamma   90.00
#
_symmetry.space_group_name_H-M   'P 1'
#
loop_
_entity.id
_entity.type
_entity.pdbx_description
1 polymer ?
#
loop_
_entity_poly.entity_id
_entity_poly.type
_entity_poly.pdbx_seq_one_letter_code
_entity_poly.pdbx_strand_id
1 'polypeptide(L)'
;MGIRALAWDCNLEKEAEEGAQKCTDYTSPTYGVNQEKFKSKPCEANAKTKEVLNTWWKEVRSAKLTDGNKYDKNTIPHFGQMAFHESTIMACSYAPCGGKTSLLCLYEKP
;
A
#
# COMPACT_ATOMS: atom_id res chain seq x y z
N MET A 1 16.98 11.68 11.80
CA MET A 1 15.90 10.86 11.20
C MET A 1 14.96 11.84 10.52
N GLY A 2 14.77 11.72 9.21
CA GLY A 2 13.96 12.67 8.42
C GLY A 2 13.15 11.93 7.38
N ILE A 3 11.94 12.41 7.11
CA ILE A 3 11.06 11.86 6.08
C ILE A 3 11.67 12.16 4.70
N ARG A 4 11.67 11.16 3.82
CA ARG A 4 12.17 11.27 2.45
C ARG A 4 11.02 11.18 1.47
N ALA A 5 11.15 11.86 0.33
CA ALA A 5 10.22 11.68 -0.78
C ALA A 5 10.39 10.29 -1.37
N LEU A 6 9.28 9.65 -1.73
CA LEU A 6 9.29 8.36 -2.42
C LEU A 6 9.49 8.57 -3.92
N ALA A 7 10.42 7.82 -4.50
CA ALA A 7 10.60 7.68 -5.93
C ALA A 7 9.75 6.51 -6.45
N TRP A 8 9.13 6.70 -7.62
CA TRP A 8 8.41 5.63 -8.30
C TRP A 8 9.39 4.74 -9.08
N ASP A 9 9.29 3.43 -8.89
CA ASP A 9 10.11 2.45 -9.63
C ASP A 9 9.25 1.56 -10.53
N CYS A 10 9.52 1.60 -11.84
CA CYS A 10 8.71 0.88 -12.83
C CYS A 10 8.90 -0.65 -12.77
N ASN A 11 10.04 -1.15 -12.28
CA ASN A 11 10.25 -2.60 -12.13
C ASN A 11 9.42 -3.12 -10.95
N LEU A 12 9.39 -2.36 -9.86
CA LEU A 12 8.56 -2.63 -8.70
C LEU A 12 7.06 -2.51 -9.03
N GLU A 13 6.68 -1.56 -9.90
CA GLU A 13 5.31 -1.43 -10.42
C GLU A 13 4.89 -2.69 -11.18
N LYS A 14 5.76 -3.19 -12.06
CA LYS A 14 5.51 -4.42 -12.81
C LYS A 14 5.34 -5.62 -11.87
N GLU A 15 6.17 -5.73 -10.83
CA GLU A 15 6.02 -6.77 -9.82
C GLU A 15 4.70 -6.64 -9.05
N ALA A 16 4.30 -5.42 -8.70
CA ALA A 16 3.01 -5.15 -8.07
C ALA A 16 1.84 -5.54 -9.00
N GLU A 17 1.96 -5.34 -10.31
CA GLU A 17 0.95 -5.73 -11.29
C GLU A 17 0.83 -7.25 -11.36
N GLU A 18 1.95 -7.96 -11.55
CA GLU A 18 2.01 -9.42 -11.60
C GLU A 18 1.49 -10.04 -10.30
N GLY A 19 1.77 -9.41 -9.15
CA GLY A 19 1.22 -9.78 -7.85
C GLY A 19 -0.29 -9.59 -7.77
N ALA A 20 -0.81 -8.43 -8.19
CA ALA A 20 -2.23 -8.12 -8.18
C ALA A 20 -3.05 -9.03 -9.11
N GLN A 21 -2.51 -9.40 -10.26
CA GLN A 21 -3.14 -10.31 -11.23
C GLN A 21 -3.40 -11.70 -10.66
N LYS A 22 -2.60 -12.16 -9.67
CA LYS A 22 -2.78 -13.47 -9.03
C LYS A 22 -4.05 -13.56 -8.19
N CYS A 23 -4.69 -12.43 -7.85
CA CYS A 23 -5.91 -12.41 -7.05
C CYS A 23 -5.80 -13.00 -5.63
N THR A 24 -4.60 -13.34 -5.18
CA THR A 24 -4.31 -13.85 -3.84
C THR A 24 -3.58 -12.79 -3.03
N ASP A 25 -3.51 -12.98 -1.72
CA ASP A 25 -2.77 -12.04 -0.89
C ASP A 25 -1.26 -12.20 -1.18
N TYR A 26 -0.61 -11.09 -1.47
CA TYR A 26 0.81 -11.03 -1.75
C TYR A 26 1.59 -10.97 -0.42
N THR A 27 2.66 -11.73 -0.33
CA THR A 27 3.57 -11.75 0.82
C THR A 27 5.01 -11.62 0.32
N SER A 28 5.81 -10.84 1.03
CA SER A 28 7.24 -10.69 0.73
C SER A 28 8.04 -10.49 2.01
N PRO A 29 9.21 -11.13 2.14
CA PRO A 29 10.14 -10.86 3.24
C PRO A 29 11.03 -9.64 2.96
N THR A 30 11.05 -9.12 1.73
CA THR A 30 11.95 -8.04 1.29
C THR A 30 11.25 -6.71 1.08
N TYR A 31 9.95 -6.73 0.80
CA TYR A 31 9.17 -5.53 0.53
C TYR A 31 8.11 -5.29 1.59
N GLY A 32 7.85 -4.02 1.86
CA GLY A 32 6.66 -3.58 2.56
C GLY A 32 5.45 -3.75 1.64
N VAL A 33 4.32 -4.19 2.22
CA VAL A 33 3.13 -4.57 1.43
C VAL A 33 1.89 -3.92 2.02
N ASN A 34 1.22 -3.11 1.21
CA ASN A 34 -0.18 -2.74 1.43
C ASN A 34 -1.02 -3.27 0.26
N GLN A 35 -2.16 -3.90 0.57
CA GLN A 35 -3.00 -4.50 -0.45
C GLN A 35 -4.48 -4.46 -0.05
N GLU A 36 -5.36 -4.31 -1.03
CA GLU A 36 -6.80 -4.35 -0.81
C GLU A 36 -7.55 -4.79 -2.06
N LYS A 37 -8.65 -5.53 -1.85
CA LYS A 37 -9.57 -5.92 -2.93
C LYS A 37 -10.86 -5.14 -2.77
N PHE A 38 -11.11 -4.21 -3.69
CA PHE A 38 -12.31 -3.36 -3.66
C PHE A 38 -13.16 -3.56 -4.91
N LYS A 39 -14.46 -3.24 -4.81
CA LYS A 39 -15.33 -3.20 -6.00
C LYS A 39 -15.12 -1.86 -6.72
N SER A 40 -14.81 -1.91 -8.01
CA SER A 40 -14.80 -0.73 -8.87
C SER A 40 -15.29 -1.08 -10.27
N LYS A 41 -15.85 -0.10 -10.98
CA LYS A 41 -16.02 -0.21 -12.44
C LYS A 41 -14.65 0.03 -13.10
N PRO A 42 -14.38 -0.54 -14.28
CA PRO A 42 -13.08 -0.41 -14.95
C PRO A 42 -12.56 1.03 -15.09
N CYS A 43 -13.45 1.99 -15.38
CA CYS A 43 -13.10 3.41 -15.51
C CYS A 43 -12.99 4.18 -14.18
N GLU A 44 -13.38 3.56 -13.06
CA GLU A 44 -13.38 4.18 -11.72
C GLU A 44 -12.21 3.71 -10.85
N ALA A 45 -11.38 2.78 -11.33
CA ALA A 45 -10.30 2.16 -10.56
C ALA A 45 -9.36 3.20 -9.94
N ASN A 46 -8.93 4.22 -10.70
CA ASN A 46 -8.08 5.30 -10.18
C ASN A 46 -8.72 6.09 -9.03
N ALA A 47 -10.00 6.43 -9.16
CA ALA A 47 -10.72 7.15 -8.11
C ALA A 47 -10.85 6.29 -6.84
N LYS A 48 -11.14 5.00 -7.00
CA LYS A 48 -11.23 4.04 -5.89
C LYS A 48 -9.88 3.76 -5.24
N THR A 49 -8.80 3.63 -6.01
CA THR A 49 -7.43 3.54 -5.46
C THR A 49 -7.12 4.77 -4.60
N LYS A 50 -7.47 5.99 -5.06
CA LYS A 50 -7.27 7.20 -4.26
C LYS A 50 -8.10 7.19 -2.96
N GLU A 51 -9.34 6.70 -2.98
CA GLU A 51 -10.16 6.54 -1.77
C GLU A 51 -9.52 5.55 -0.78
N VAL A 52 -9.02 4.42 -1.27
CA VAL A 52 -8.33 3.40 -0.48
C VAL A 52 -7.06 3.96 0.18
N LEU A 53 -6.17 4.59 -0.60
CA LEU A 53 -4.95 5.22 -0.07
C LEU A 53 -5.25 6.27 1.01
N ASN A 54 -6.32 7.07 0.82
CA ASN A 54 -6.75 8.04 1.83
C ASN A 54 -7.31 7.37 3.09
N THR A 55 -7.93 6.20 2.96
CA THR A 55 -8.45 5.44 4.09
C THR A 55 -7.31 4.85 4.91
N TRP A 56 -6.34 4.21 4.25
CA TRP A 56 -5.10 3.74 4.87
C TRP A 56 -4.36 4.86 5.60
N TRP A 57 -4.20 6.02 4.96
CA TRP A 57 -3.54 7.17 5.59
C TRP A 57 -4.27 7.69 6.83
N LYS A 58 -5.60 7.55 6.89
CA LYS A 58 -6.42 8.03 8.01
C LYS A 58 -6.41 7.10 9.22
N GLU A 59 -5.85 5.90 9.14
CA GLU A 59 -5.70 4.99 10.28
C GLU A 59 -5.08 5.68 11.49
N VAL A 60 -4.09 6.55 11.25
CA VAL A 60 -3.42 7.34 12.29
C VAL A 60 -4.36 8.24 13.10
N ARG A 61 -5.51 8.64 12.55
CA ARG A 61 -6.47 9.50 13.25
C ARG A 61 -7.19 8.77 14.38
N SER A 62 -7.30 7.47 14.27
CA SER A 62 -7.93 6.61 15.28
C SER A 62 -6.89 6.01 16.23
N ALA A 63 -5.60 6.09 15.88
CA ALA A 63 -4.51 5.54 16.67
C ALA A 63 -3.94 6.56 17.66
N LYS A 64 -3.57 6.08 18.86
CA LYS A 64 -2.74 6.85 19.79
C LYS A 64 -1.28 6.50 19.53
N LEU A 65 -0.59 7.34 18.80
CA LEU A 65 0.87 7.23 18.66
C LEU A 65 1.54 7.70 19.96
N THR A 66 2.03 6.75 20.75
CA THR A 66 2.83 7.01 21.96
C THR A 66 4.27 6.56 21.76
N ASP A 67 5.16 6.91 22.68
CA ASP A 67 6.55 6.41 22.74
C ASP A 67 7.37 6.56 21.46
N GLY A 68 7.30 7.73 20.81
CA GLY A 68 8.11 8.03 19.62
C GLY A 68 7.55 7.44 18.32
N ASN A 69 6.22 7.39 18.19
CA ASN A 69 5.52 6.92 16.98
C ASN A 69 5.79 5.46 16.63
N LYS A 70 5.81 4.57 17.63
CA LYS A 70 5.99 3.13 17.40
C LYS A 70 4.86 2.58 16.53
N TYR A 71 5.24 1.69 15.61
CA TYR A 71 4.31 0.97 14.75
C TYR A 71 3.44 0.00 15.56
N ASP A 72 2.15 -0.03 15.25
CA ASP A 72 1.20 -1.01 15.77
C ASP A 72 0.35 -1.56 14.60
N LYS A 73 0.61 -2.82 14.26
CA LYS A 73 -0.07 -3.54 13.18
C LYS A 73 -1.60 -3.65 13.37
N ASN A 74 -2.11 -3.47 14.58
CA ASN A 74 -3.55 -3.60 14.84
C ASN A 74 -4.30 -2.27 14.61
N THR A 75 -3.61 -1.14 14.68
CA THR A 75 -4.23 0.20 14.60
C THR A 75 -3.80 1.00 13.38
N ILE A 76 -2.58 0.81 12.90
CA ILE A 76 -2.01 1.53 11.75
C ILE A 76 -1.27 0.61 10.75
N PRO A 77 -1.80 -0.58 10.40
CA PRO A 77 -1.08 -1.52 9.55
C PRO A 77 -0.63 -0.91 8.22
N HIS A 78 -1.50 -0.14 7.56
CA HIS A 78 -1.19 0.44 6.25
C HIS A 78 -0.49 1.79 6.38
N PHE A 79 -0.95 2.64 7.31
CA PHE A 79 -0.32 3.92 7.58
C PHE A 79 1.15 3.76 8.00
N GLY A 80 1.46 2.77 8.82
CA GLY A 80 2.81 2.49 9.28
C GLY A 80 3.78 2.28 8.12
N GLN A 81 3.37 1.49 7.13
CA GLN A 81 4.16 1.28 5.91
C GLN A 81 4.25 2.55 5.04
N MET A 82 3.14 3.26 4.84
CA MET A 82 3.13 4.50 4.03
C MET A 82 4.01 5.61 4.62
N ALA A 83 4.14 5.64 5.95
CA ALA A 83 4.90 6.64 6.69
C ALA A 83 6.29 6.16 7.13
N PHE A 84 6.74 4.98 6.68
CA PHE A 84 8.01 4.42 7.12
C PHE A 84 9.20 5.18 6.51
N HIS A 85 9.95 5.88 7.36
CA HIS A 85 10.96 6.85 6.92
C HIS A 85 12.19 6.24 6.23
N GLU A 86 12.42 4.93 6.34
CA GLU A 86 13.50 4.24 5.65
C GLU A 86 13.14 3.88 4.19
N SER A 87 11.85 3.88 3.85
CA SER A 87 11.41 3.69 2.48
C SER A 87 11.64 4.97 1.66
N THR A 88 12.32 4.81 0.53
CA THR A 88 12.55 5.87 -0.47
C THR A 88 12.08 5.48 -1.86
N ILE A 89 11.72 4.21 -2.06
CA ILE A 89 11.19 3.68 -3.32
C ILE A 89 9.86 2.99 -3.04
N MET A 90 8.87 3.26 -3.89
CA MET A 90 7.60 2.56 -3.88
C MET A 90 7.04 2.39 -5.29
N ALA A 91 6.10 1.46 -5.44
CA ALA A 91 5.21 1.42 -6.58
C ALA A 91 3.89 0.74 -6.21
N CYS A 92 2.82 1.05 -6.94
CA CYS A 92 1.56 0.34 -6.82
C CYS A 92 1.05 -0.04 -8.20
N SER A 93 0.30 -1.13 -8.27
CA SER A 93 -0.50 -1.46 -9.44
C SER A 93 -1.80 -2.13 -9.02
N TYR A 94 -2.74 -2.23 -9.95
CA TYR A 94 -4.00 -2.90 -9.72
C TYR A 94 -4.43 -3.73 -10.93
N ALA A 95 -5.12 -4.83 -10.67
CA ALA A 95 -5.60 -5.75 -11.69
C ALA A 95 -7.06 -6.17 -11.45
N PRO A 96 -7.83 -6.47 -12.51
CA PRO A 96 -9.15 -7.07 -12.38
C PRO A 96 -9.09 -8.41 -11.64
N CYS A 97 -10.03 -8.63 -10.73
CA CYS A 97 -10.06 -9.81 -9.88
C CYS A 97 -11.49 -10.27 -9.59
N GLY A 98 -12.08 -11.11 -10.46
CA GLY A 98 -13.38 -11.73 -10.23
C GLY A 98 -14.51 -10.73 -9.91
N GLY A 99 -14.61 -9.63 -10.66
CA GLY A 99 -15.60 -8.57 -10.41
C GLY A 99 -15.21 -7.56 -9.31
N LYS A 100 -14.00 -7.70 -8.75
CA LYS A 100 -13.31 -6.70 -7.92
C LYS A 100 -12.07 -6.20 -8.66
N THR A 101 -11.39 -5.26 -8.04
CA THR A 101 -10.04 -4.79 -8.40
C THR A 101 -9.13 -5.15 -7.23
N SER A 102 -8.03 -5.84 -7.52
CA SER A 102 -6.97 -6.12 -6.56
C SER A 102 -5.93 -5.03 -6.68
N LEU A 103 -5.71 -4.25 -5.62
CA LEU A 103 -4.65 -3.24 -5.52
C LEU A 103 -3.51 -3.81 -4.68
N LEU A 104 -2.29 -3.61 -5.17
CA LEU A 104 -1.06 -3.97 -4.47
C LEU A 104 -0.09 -2.78 -4.54
N CYS A 105 0.41 -2.36 -3.38
CA CYS A 105 1.46 -1.36 -3.22
C CYS A 105 2.66 -2.02 -2.54
N LEU A 106 3.83 -1.88 -3.16
CA LEU A 106 5.11 -2.39 -2.68
C LEU A 106 6.02 -1.23 -2.31
N TYR A 107 6.79 -1.43 -1.24
CA TYR A 107 7.77 -0.47 -0.72
C TYR A 107 9.10 -1.19 -0.57
N GLU A 108 10.22 -0.52 -0.86
CA GLU A 108 11.56 -1.16 -0.80
C GLU A 108 11.96 -1.66 0.59
N LYS A 109 11.30 -1.18 1.64
CA LYS A 109 11.52 -1.63 3.03
C LYS A 109 10.24 -2.28 3.58
N PRO A 110 10.38 -3.43 4.27
CA PRO A 110 9.28 -4.09 4.96
C PRO A 110 8.85 -3.38 6.24
#